data_AF-A0AAU4Y7D6-F1
#
_entry.id   AF-A0AAU4Y7D6-F1
#
_cell.length_a   1.000
_cell.length_b   1.000
_cell.length_c   1.000
_cell.angle_alpha   90.00
_cell.angle_beta   90.00
_cell.angle_gamma   90.00
#
_symmetry.space_group_name_H-M   'P 1'
#
loop_
_entity.id
_entity.type
_entity.pdbx_description
1 polymer ?
#
loop_
_entity_poly.entity_id
_entity_poly.type
_entity_poly.pdbx_seq_one_letter_code
_entity_poly.pdbx_strand_id
1 'polypeptide(L)'
;MSTTGADFLEGRYRFNSSERNHGSFEWEGKLRDTKVADGHNVYVMVRVESHAWSRYKGKQGKTVTLHHSNWDGAQLYTDDAEMKVCRDRGSLRPDNCSRTKPFSNPR
;
A
#
# COMPACT_ATOMS: atom_id res chain seq x y z
N MET A 1 9.26 -2.48 1.64
CA MET A 1 8.58 -3.75 1.27
C MET A 1 8.98 -4.08 -0.15
N SER A 2 9.20 -5.34 -0.51
CA SER A 2 9.67 -5.70 -1.86
C SER A 2 9.16 -7.05 -2.33
N THR A 3 9.10 -7.23 -3.64
CA THR A 3 8.85 -8.48 -4.34
C THR A 3 9.54 -8.47 -5.71
N THR A 4 9.54 -9.57 -6.45
CA THR A 4 10.15 -9.59 -7.79
C THR A 4 9.41 -8.63 -8.73
N GLY A 5 10.09 -7.56 -9.12
CA GLY A 5 9.61 -6.54 -10.04
C GLY A 5 8.89 -5.35 -9.41
N ALA A 6 8.78 -5.27 -8.07
CA ALA A 6 8.21 -4.09 -7.40
C ALA A 6 8.83 -3.85 -6.02
N ASP A 7 9.19 -2.58 -5.76
CA ASP A 7 9.69 -2.13 -4.47
C ASP A 7 8.88 -0.95 -3.93
N PHE A 8 8.59 -0.98 -2.63
CA PHE A 8 8.10 0.17 -1.88
C PHE A 8 9.18 0.61 -0.88
N LEU A 9 9.77 1.76 -1.16
CA LEU A 9 10.94 2.35 -0.51
C LEU A 9 10.53 3.55 0.35
N GLU A 10 11.38 3.90 1.31
CA GLU A 10 11.22 5.10 2.15
C GLU A 10 9.84 5.20 2.82
N GLY A 11 9.25 4.03 3.12
CA GLY A 11 7.90 3.95 3.64
C GLY A 11 7.79 4.52 5.05
N ARG A 12 6.93 5.52 5.23
CA ARG A 12 6.55 6.09 6.52
C ARG A 12 5.07 5.83 6.75
N TYR A 13 4.73 5.54 8.00
CA TYR A 13 3.40 5.07 8.39
C TYR A 13 3.04 5.69 9.73
N ARG A 14 1.81 6.17 9.87
CA ARG A 14 1.27 6.64 11.14
C ARG A 14 -0.24 6.40 11.21
N PHE A 15 -0.74 6.20 12.41
CA PHE A 15 -2.16 6.31 12.70
C PHE A 15 -2.45 7.74 13.16
N ASN A 16 -3.42 8.40 12.55
CA ASN A 16 -3.83 9.74 12.95
C ASN A 16 -4.77 9.69 14.16
N SER A 17 -4.90 10.80 14.89
CA SER A 17 -5.92 10.94 15.93
C SER A 17 -7.32 10.98 15.33
N SER A 18 -8.35 10.61 16.08
CA SER A 18 -9.76 10.67 15.63
C SER A 18 -10.17 12.07 15.14
N GLU A 19 -9.61 13.11 15.74
CA GLU A 19 -9.84 14.52 15.39
C GLU A 19 -9.16 14.96 14.08
N ARG A 20 -8.23 14.16 13.55
CA ARG A 20 -7.44 14.49 12.35
C ARG A 20 -7.57 13.40 11.30
N ASN A 21 -8.02 13.74 10.10
CA ASN A 21 -8.16 12.78 9.00
C ASN A 21 -8.92 11.50 9.41
N HIS A 22 -9.95 11.62 10.27
CA HIS A 22 -10.84 10.52 10.65
C HIS A 22 -10.12 9.33 11.33
N GLY A 23 -9.04 9.58 12.08
CA GLY A 23 -8.27 8.51 12.72
C GLY A 23 -7.61 7.55 11.71
N SER A 24 -7.36 8.00 10.49
CA SER A 24 -6.88 7.17 9.39
C SER A 24 -5.51 6.56 9.63
N PHE A 25 -5.26 5.41 9.02
CA PHE A 25 -3.92 4.95 8.71
C PHE A 25 -3.34 5.73 7.52
N GLU A 26 -2.38 6.61 7.79
CA GLU A 26 -1.67 7.42 6.80
C GLU A 26 -0.31 6.82 6.48
N TRP A 27 0.03 6.82 5.20
CA TRP A 27 1.28 6.27 4.72
C TRP A 27 1.80 7.05 3.51
N GLU A 28 3.13 7.12 3.42
CA GLU A 28 3.84 7.70 2.29
C GLU A 28 5.06 6.85 1.94
N GLY A 29 5.52 6.95 0.69
CA GLY A 29 6.75 6.30 0.25
C GLY A 29 6.90 6.31 -1.26
N LYS A 30 7.97 5.70 -1.74
CA LYS A 30 8.31 5.62 -3.16
C LYS A 30 8.02 4.22 -3.70
N LEU A 31 7.09 4.12 -4.64
CA LEU A 31 6.80 2.90 -5.37
C LEU A 31 7.65 2.86 -6.64
N ARG A 32 8.51 1.85 -6.76
CA ARG A 32 9.44 1.64 -7.87
C ARG A 32 9.13 0.33 -8.58
N ASP A 33 8.93 0.42 -9.89
CA ASP A 33 9.01 -0.74 -10.78
C ASP A 33 10.49 -1.11 -10.98
N THR A 34 10.86 -2.32 -10.55
CA THR A 34 12.23 -2.81 -10.66
C THR A 34 12.48 -3.64 -11.92
N LYS A 35 11.44 -3.95 -12.70
CA LYS A 35 11.56 -4.76 -13.92
C LYS A 35 10.96 -4.04 -15.12
N VAL A 36 11.53 -2.88 -15.42
CA VAL A 36 11.04 -1.90 -16.41
C VAL A 36 10.75 -2.44 -17.82
N ALA A 37 11.38 -3.54 -18.23
CA ALA A 37 11.31 -4.08 -19.60
C ALA A 37 10.20 -5.12 -19.82
N ASP A 38 9.43 -5.50 -18.79
CA ASP A 38 8.48 -6.62 -18.89
C ASP A 38 7.05 -6.23 -19.28
N GLY A 39 6.77 -4.94 -19.47
CA GLY A 39 5.43 -4.47 -19.85
C GLY A 39 4.42 -4.40 -18.71
N HIS A 40 4.83 -4.62 -17.45
CA HIS A 40 3.92 -4.76 -16.32
C HIS A 40 3.94 -3.53 -15.41
N ASN A 41 2.81 -3.28 -14.73
CA ASN A 41 2.72 -2.20 -13.76
C ASN A 41 2.88 -2.75 -12.33
N VAL A 42 3.08 -1.84 -11.39
CA VAL A 42 3.23 -2.14 -9.97
C VAL A 42 2.18 -1.38 -9.18
N TYR A 43 1.83 -1.87 -7.99
CA TYR A 43 0.86 -1.22 -7.12
C TYR A 43 1.10 -1.57 -5.64
N VAL A 44 0.61 -0.71 -4.77
CA VAL A 44 0.49 -0.97 -3.33
C VAL A 44 -0.96 -1.33 -3.03
N MET A 45 -1.17 -2.32 -2.18
CA MET A 45 -2.48 -2.57 -1.59
C MET A 45 -2.45 -2.27 -0.10
N VAL A 46 -3.52 -1.65 0.36
CA VAL A 46 -3.74 -1.29 1.76
C VAL A 46 -5.13 -1.73 2.15
N ARG A 47 -5.27 -2.37 3.31
CA ARG A 47 -6.56 -2.56 3.95
C ARG A 47 -6.48 -2.08 5.39
N VAL A 48 -7.59 -1.60 5.90
CA VAL A 48 -7.77 -1.20 7.29
C VAL A 48 -8.89 -2.04 7.88
N GLU A 49 -8.77 -2.42 9.15
CA GLU A 49 -9.87 -3.09 9.89
C GLU A 49 -10.39 -4.37 9.21
N SER A 50 -9.49 -5.09 8.54
CA SER A 50 -9.82 -6.27 7.73
C SER A 50 -10.85 -6.06 6.62
N HIS A 51 -11.15 -4.80 6.25
CA HIS A 51 -11.99 -4.46 5.10
C HIS A 51 -11.32 -4.80 3.76
N ALA A 52 -12.03 -4.49 2.68
CA ALA A 52 -11.54 -4.71 1.32
C ALA A 52 -10.24 -3.94 1.04
N TRP A 53 -9.38 -4.54 0.22
CA TRP A 53 -8.12 -3.93 -0.20
C TRP A 53 -8.35 -2.73 -1.11
N SER A 54 -7.83 -1.57 -0.73
CA SER A 54 -7.61 -0.43 -1.60
C SER A 54 -6.33 -0.61 -2.40
N ARG A 55 -6.37 -0.31 -3.70
CA ARG A 55 -5.24 -0.48 -4.62
C ARG A 55 -4.76 0.87 -5.15
N TYR A 56 -3.46 1.12 -5.03
CA TYR A 56 -2.80 2.35 -5.47
C TYR A 56 -1.76 2.01 -6.53
N LYS A 57 -2.04 2.37 -7.78
CA LYS A 57 -1.18 2.04 -8.93
C LYS A 57 0.03 2.97 -8.99
N GLY A 58 1.17 2.38 -9.34
CA GLY A 58 2.35 3.10 -9.77
C GLY A 58 2.33 3.40 -11.25
N LYS A 59 3.54 3.61 -11.79
CA LYS A 59 3.78 3.85 -13.20
C LYS A 59 4.91 2.93 -13.68
N GLN A 60 4.61 2.16 -14.73
CA GLN A 60 5.58 1.28 -15.37
C GLN A 60 6.88 2.01 -15.68
N GLY A 61 8.01 1.35 -15.37
CA GLY A 61 9.35 1.84 -15.63
C GLY A 61 9.78 3.06 -14.80
N LYS A 62 8.97 3.50 -13.83
CA LYS A 62 9.23 4.71 -13.05
C LYS A 62 9.18 4.45 -11.55
N THR A 63 9.81 5.37 -10.82
CA THR A 63 9.59 5.53 -9.38
C THR A 63 8.61 6.67 -9.18
N VAL A 64 7.53 6.43 -8.43
CA VAL A 64 6.52 7.45 -8.08
C VAL A 64 6.40 7.58 -6.58
N THR A 65 6.23 8.81 -6.10
CA THR A 65 5.92 9.06 -4.70
C THR A 65 4.41 8.90 -4.50
N LEU A 66 4.02 8.13 -3.49
CA LEU A 66 2.65 7.94 -3.07
C LEU A 66 2.49 8.50 -1.66
N HIS A 67 1.36 9.17 -1.41
CA HIS A 67 0.96 9.66 -0.09
C HIS A 67 -0.56 9.56 0.01
N HIS A 68 -1.03 8.69 0.91
CA HIS A 68 -2.45 8.37 1.05
C HIS A 68 -2.83 8.15 2.52
N SER A 69 -4.14 8.15 2.76
CA SER A 69 -4.74 7.84 4.05
C SER A 69 -5.93 6.91 3.83
N ASN A 70 -6.01 5.88 4.65
CA ASN A 70 -7.05 4.85 4.61
C ASN A 70 -7.78 4.82 5.95
N TRP A 71 -9.10 4.84 5.93
CA TRP A 71 -9.96 4.76 7.11
C TRP A 71 -11.29 4.10 6.72
N ASP A 72 -12.03 3.63 7.72
CA ASP A 72 -13.43 3.23 7.55
C ASP A 72 -14.35 4.37 7.99
N GLY A 73 -15.36 4.70 7.16
CA GLY A 73 -16.23 5.85 7.39
C GLY A 73 -17.19 5.69 8.57
N ALA A 74 -17.44 4.46 9.03
CA ALA A 74 -18.27 4.17 10.20
C ALA A 74 -17.47 4.11 11.50
N GLN A 75 -16.13 4.15 11.43
CA GLN A 75 -15.26 4.06 12.60
C GLN A 75 -14.65 5.42 12.97
N LEU A 76 -14.52 5.66 14.27
CA LEU A 76 -13.88 6.86 14.84
C LEU A 76 -12.35 6.81 14.76
N TYR A 77 -11.79 5.60 14.64
CA TYR A 77 -10.36 5.34 14.68
C TYR A 77 -10.03 4.14 13.82
N THR A 78 -8.81 4.12 13.27
CA THR A 78 -8.20 2.93 12.69
C THR A 78 -7.17 2.38 13.66
N ASP A 79 -7.31 1.11 14.01
CA ASP A 79 -6.44 0.36 14.91
C ASP A 79 -5.52 -0.58 14.14
N ASP A 80 -6.03 -1.22 13.10
CA ASP A 80 -5.30 -2.21 12.33
C ASP A 80 -5.23 -1.83 10.85
N ALA A 81 -4.03 -1.95 10.30
CA ALA A 81 -3.80 -1.79 8.88
C ALA A 81 -2.84 -2.85 8.34
N GLU A 82 -3.04 -3.24 7.09
CA GLU A 82 -2.16 -4.17 6.40
C GLU A 82 -1.80 -3.62 5.04
N MET A 83 -0.52 -3.76 4.68
CA MET A 83 0.00 -3.33 3.40
C MET A 83 0.82 -4.41 2.73
N LYS A 84 0.80 -4.40 1.39
CA LYS A 84 1.75 -5.15 0.56
C LYS A 84 1.98 -4.46 -0.76
N VAL A 85 3.15 -4.71 -1.35
CA VAL A 85 3.49 -4.24 -2.69
C VAL A 85 3.40 -5.40 -3.67
N CYS A 86 2.86 -5.15 -4.87
CA CYS A 86 2.66 -6.16 -5.88
C CYS A 86 3.09 -5.67 -7.26
N ARG A 87 3.49 -6.63 -8.10
CA ARG A 87 3.64 -6.48 -9.55
C ARG A 87 2.45 -7.14 -10.23
N ASP A 88 1.76 -6.37 -11.07
CA ASP A 88 0.67 -6.82 -11.93
C ASP A 88 1.25 -7.71 -13.03
N ARG A 89 0.83 -8.97 -13.13
CA ARG A 89 1.33 -9.89 -14.17
C ARG A 89 0.32 -10.12 -15.30
N GLY A 90 -0.69 -9.26 -15.37
CA GLY A 90 -1.82 -9.40 -16.28
C GLY A 90 -2.78 -10.51 -15.85
N SER A 91 -3.88 -10.65 -16.59
CA SER A 91 -4.99 -11.56 -16.24
C SER A 91 -4.63 -13.04 -16.25
N LEU A 92 -3.58 -13.44 -16.97
CA LEU A 92 -3.22 -14.85 -17.18
C LEU A 92 -2.38 -15.45 -16.06
N ARG A 93 -1.87 -14.64 -15.13
CA ARG A 93 -0.95 -15.09 -14.08
C ARG A 93 -1.24 -14.37 -12.76
N PRO A 94 -1.18 -15.06 -11.61
CA PRO A 94 -1.27 -14.40 -10.32
C PRO A 94 -0.22 -13.30 -10.18
N ASP A 95 -0.65 -12.16 -9.63
CA ASP A 95 0.22 -11.04 -9.30
C ASP A 95 1.28 -11.46 -8.29
N ASN A 96 2.49 -10.96 -8.48
CA ASN A 96 3.56 -11.25 -7.54
C ASN A 96 3.54 -10.20 -6.43
N CYS A 97 3.23 -10.62 -5.21
CA CYS A 97 3.11 -9.73 -4.06
C CYS A 97 4.18 -10.01 -3.01
N SER A 98 4.56 -8.99 -2.25
CA SER A 98 5.35 -9.15 -1.03
C SER A 98 4.54 -9.88 0.05
N ARG A 99 5.22 -10.32 1.11
CA ARG A 99 4.52 -10.65 2.37
C ARG A 99 3.69 -9.45 2.82
N THR A 100 2.53 -9.73 3.41
CA THR A 100 1.70 -8.72 4.05
C THR A 100 2.43 -8.18 5.27
N LYS A 101 2.54 -6.86 5.37
CA LYS A 101 3.07 -6.17 6.54
C LYS A 101 1.90 -5.64 7.37
N PRO A 102 1.68 -6.16 8.59
CA PRO A 102 0.69 -5.61 9.50
C PRO A 102 1.24 -4.37 10.20
N PHE A 103 0.32 -3.49 10.58
CA PHE A 103 0.52 -2.31 11.40
C PHE A 103 -0.63 -2.27 12.41
N SER A 104 -0.30 -2.03 13.65
CA SER A 104 -1.26 -1.87 14.73
C SER A 104 -0.98 -0.56 15.44
N ASN A 105 -2.03 0.16 15.82
CA ASN A 105 -1.93 1.35 16.62
C ASN A 105 -1.55 0.96 18.06
N PRO A 106 -0.37 1.36 18.57
CA PRO A 106 0.03 1.08 19.95
C PRO A 106 -0.73 2.02 20.88
N ARG A 107 -1.95 1.63 21.24
CA ARG A 107 -2.71 2.30 22.28
C ARG A 107 -2.18 1.97 23.67
#